data_AF-B0W6U7-F1
#
_entry.id   AF-B0W6U7-F1
#
_cell.length_a   1.000
_cell.length_b   1.000
_cell.length_c   1.000
_cell.angle_alpha   90.00
_cell.angle_beta   90.00
_cell.angle_gamma   90.00
#
_symmetry.space_group_name_H-M   'P 1'
#
loop_
_entity.id
_entity.type
_entity.pdbx_description
1 polymer ?
#
loop_
_entity_poly.entity_id
_entity_poly.type
_entity_poly.pdbx_seq_one_letter_code
_entity_poly.pdbx_strand_id
1 'polypeptide(L)'
;MDYVRRNSYGDISDRKDPLNALVKNGGSKRNALLKWCQNKTVGYRNIDITNFSSSWNDGLALCAIMHSYLPDRIPYDQMSPNDKRRNFSLAFAAAESVGIPTSLNNM
;
A
#
# COMPACT_ATOMS: atom_id res chain seq x y z
N MET A 1 10.03 -1.68 -47.25
CA MET A 1 8.80 -1.68 -46.43
C MET A 1 9.00 -2.87 -45.51
N ASP A 2 9.53 -2.66 -44.30
CA ASP A 2 9.84 -3.76 -43.40
C ASP A 2 9.42 -3.32 -42.00
N TYR A 3 8.16 -3.63 -41.70
CA TYR A 3 7.49 -3.37 -40.42
C TYR A 3 8.07 -4.31 -39.36
N VAL A 4 9.15 -3.91 -38.70
CA VAL A 4 9.58 -4.58 -37.46
C VAL A 4 8.69 -4.07 -36.33
N ARG A 5 7.65 -4.86 -36.00
CA ARG A 5 6.84 -4.70 -34.79
C ARG A 5 7.75 -4.76 -33.56
N ARG A 6 8.06 -3.60 -32.97
CA ARG A 6 8.65 -3.53 -31.64
C ARG A 6 7.63 -4.05 -30.62
N ASN A 7 7.86 -5.24 -30.12
CA ASN A 7 7.09 -5.83 -29.02
C ASN A 7 7.51 -5.10 -27.72
N SER A 8 6.69 -4.17 -27.23
CA SER A 8 7.01 -3.32 -26.06
C SER A 8 6.83 -4.02 -24.70
N TYR A 9 6.81 -5.35 -24.67
CA TYR A 9 6.65 -6.12 -23.44
C TYR A 9 7.99 -6.53 -22.79
N GLY A 10 9.12 -6.23 -23.43
CA GLY A 10 10.46 -6.64 -22.97
C GLY A 10 11.12 -5.77 -21.89
N ASP A 11 10.50 -4.67 -21.44
CA ASP A 11 11.14 -3.69 -20.52
C ASP A 11 10.64 -3.79 -19.06
N ILE A 12 9.64 -4.63 -18.77
CA ILE A 12 9.11 -4.77 -17.40
C ILE A 12 9.86 -5.85 -16.61
N SER A 13 10.44 -6.85 -17.29
CA SER A 13 11.05 -8.03 -16.66
C SER A 13 12.42 -7.77 -16.01
N ASP A 14 13.11 -6.69 -16.34
CA ASP A 14 14.45 -6.37 -15.79
C ASP A 14 14.42 -5.52 -14.52
N ARG A 15 13.23 -5.09 -14.07
CA ARG A 15 13.10 -4.45 -12.76
C ARG A 15 13.14 -5.55 -11.70
N LYS A 16 14.25 -5.64 -10.96
CA LYS A 16 14.34 -6.47 -9.74
C LYS A 16 13.08 -6.26 -8.91
N ASP A 17 12.34 -7.36 -8.68
CA ASP A 17 11.12 -7.34 -7.88
C ASP A 17 11.39 -6.60 -6.55
N PRO A 18 10.70 -5.48 -6.27
CA PRO A 18 10.97 -4.66 -5.10
C PRO A 18 10.73 -5.41 -3.78
N LEU A 19 9.92 -6.48 -3.78
CA LEU A 19 9.69 -7.30 -2.60
C LEU A 19 10.92 -8.12 -2.22
N ASN A 20 11.82 -8.42 -3.16
CA ASN A 20 13.07 -9.13 -2.86
C ASN A 20 13.94 -8.32 -1.90
N ALA A 21 13.90 -6.99 -1.95
CA ALA A 21 14.65 -6.13 -1.02
C ALA A 21 14.16 -6.23 0.43
N LEU A 22 12.93 -6.71 0.66
CA LEU A 22 12.35 -6.89 1.98
C LEU A 22 12.73 -8.25 2.61
N VAL A 23 13.06 -9.25 1.78
CA VAL A 23 13.39 -10.61 2.23
C VAL A 23 14.87 -10.66 2.64
N LYS A 24 15.17 -10.21 3.87
CA LYS A 24 16.57 -10.10 4.34
C LYS A 24 17.20 -11.42 4.82
N ASN A 25 16.43 -12.42 5.27
CA ASN A 25 16.96 -13.62 5.95
C ASN A 25 16.24 -14.95 5.59
N GLY A 26 15.65 -15.05 4.40
CA GLY A 26 14.76 -16.17 4.06
C GLY A 26 13.36 -16.01 4.69
N GLY A 27 12.34 -16.57 4.03
CA GLY A 27 10.93 -16.37 4.35
C GLY A 27 10.11 -15.95 3.12
N SER A 28 8.77 -15.92 3.26
CA SER A 28 7.90 -15.56 2.14
C SER A 28 7.87 -14.05 1.90
N LYS A 29 7.75 -13.63 0.63
CA LYS A 29 7.53 -12.22 0.25
C LYS A 29 6.33 -11.61 0.99
N ARG A 30 5.28 -12.41 1.19
CA ARG A 30 4.09 -12.04 1.95
C ARG A 30 4.43 -11.67 3.40
N ASN A 31 5.22 -12.49 4.10
CA ASN A 31 5.59 -12.22 5.49
C ASN A 31 6.54 -11.02 5.58
N ALA A 32 7.45 -10.88 4.61
CA ALA A 32 8.33 -9.71 4.54
C ALA A 32 7.53 -8.40 4.35
N LEU A 33 6.52 -8.41 3.48
CA LEU A 33 5.61 -7.27 3.29
C LEU A 33 4.80 -6.99 4.56
N LEU A 34 4.28 -8.01 5.24
CA LEU A 34 3.53 -7.83 6.49
C LEU A 34 4.39 -7.15 7.55
N LYS A 35 5.65 -7.61 7.70
CA LYS A 35 6.63 -7.00 8.61
C LYS A 35 6.98 -5.57 8.22
N TRP A 36 7.07 -5.28 6.92
CA TRP A 36 7.26 -3.91 6.44
C TRP A 36 6.08 -3.02 6.85
N CYS A 37 4.84 -3.47 6.67
CA CYS A 37 3.66 -2.71 7.09
C CYS A 37 3.71 -2.41 8.60
N GLN A 38 3.95 -3.43 9.42
CA GLN A 38 4.07 -3.30 10.88
C GLN A 38 5.13 -2.26 11.29
N ASN A 39 6.33 -2.35 10.70
CA ASN A 39 7.41 -1.41 10.98
C ASN A 39 7.07 0.01 10.53
N LYS A 40 6.38 0.17 9.40
CA LYS A 40 6.03 1.48 8.84
C LYS A 40 4.96 2.18 9.66
N THR A 41 4.12 1.43 10.37
CA THR A 41 3.02 1.96 11.20
C THR A 41 3.34 2.01 12.69
N VAL A 42 4.60 1.82 13.10
CA VAL A 42 5.01 2.01 14.51
C VAL A 42 4.66 3.43 14.97
N GLY A 43 3.98 3.54 16.11
CA GLY A 43 3.57 4.82 16.71
C GLY A 43 2.20 5.33 16.27
N TYR A 44 1.55 4.71 15.28
CA TYR A 44 0.18 5.05 14.91
C TYR A 44 -0.82 4.39 15.86
N ARG A 45 -1.78 5.18 16.35
CA ARG A 45 -2.86 4.72 17.24
C ARG A 45 -3.84 3.84 16.48
N ASN A 46 -4.47 2.91 17.20
CA ASN A 46 -5.52 2.02 16.71
C ASN A 46 -5.09 1.12 15.54
N ILE A 47 -3.82 0.73 15.48
CA ILE A 47 -3.29 -0.18 14.46
C ILE A 47 -2.70 -1.42 15.10
N ASP A 48 -3.18 -2.57 14.63
CA ASP A 48 -2.54 -3.88 14.82
C ASP A 48 -2.63 -4.69 13.52
N ILE A 49 -1.51 -4.75 12.78
CA ILE A 49 -1.44 -5.43 11.49
C ILE A 49 -0.90 -6.85 11.69
N THR A 50 -1.79 -7.84 11.68
CA THR A 50 -1.45 -9.26 11.83
C THR A 50 -1.70 -10.08 10.56
N ASN A 51 -2.45 -9.53 9.60
CA ASN A 51 -2.82 -10.19 8.35
C ASN A 51 -3.08 -9.19 7.21
N PHE A 52 -3.49 -9.67 6.04
CA PHE A 52 -3.88 -8.85 4.87
C PHE A 52 -5.40 -8.87 4.61
N SER A 53 -6.20 -9.06 5.66
CA SER A 53 -7.66 -9.08 5.60
C SER A 53 -8.25 -8.20 6.70
N SER A 54 -8.57 -8.78 7.86
CA SER A 54 -9.28 -8.08 8.95
C SER A 54 -8.51 -6.88 9.51
N SER A 55 -7.17 -6.93 9.55
CA SER A 55 -6.34 -5.79 10.00
C SER A 55 -6.45 -4.52 9.13
N TRP A 56 -7.08 -4.63 7.96
CA TRP A 56 -7.19 -3.53 7.00
C TRP A 56 -8.64 -3.08 6.81
N ASN A 57 -9.61 -3.74 7.47
CA ASN A 57 -11.03 -3.63 7.14
C ASN A 57 -11.65 -2.27 7.52
N ASP A 58 -10.99 -1.50 8.37
CA ASP A 58 -11.42 -0.18 8.80
C ASP A 58 -10.71 0.96 8.05
N GLY A 59 -9.74 0.63 7.19
CA GLY A 59 -8.96 1.58 6.41
C GLY A 59 -7.85 2.31 7.17
N LEU A 60 -7.71 2.15 8.50
CA LEU A 60 -6.71 2.88 9.27
C LEU A 60 -5.28 2.46 8.92
N ALA A 61 -5.03 1.15 8.75
CA ALA A 61 -3.71 0.65 8.34
C ALA A 61 -3.25 1.27 7.00
N LEU A 62 -4.16 1.43 6.04
CA LEU A 62 -3.88 2.06 4.76
C LEU A 62 -3.61 3.57 4.94
N CYS A 63 -4.42 4.25 5.74
CA CYS A 63 -4.24 5.67 6.05
C CYS A 63 -2.90 5.94 6.74
N ALA A 64 -2.46 5.11 7.68
CA ALA A 64 -1.17 5.28 8.35
C ALA A 64 0.01 5.13 7.40
N ILE A 65 -0.03 4.13 6.52
CA ILE A 65 1.00 3.97 5.49
C ILE A 65 1.02 5.19 4.58
N MET A 66 -0.13 5.69 4.12
CA MET A 66 -0.19 6.89 3.30
C MET A 66 0.30 8.13 4.03
N HIS A 67 -0.13 8.35 5.29
CA HIS A 67 0.32 9.47 6.13
C HIS A 67 1.84 9.47 6.33
N SER A 68 2.45 8.27 6.44
CA SER A 68 3.91 8.15 6.59
C SER A 68 4.72 8.63 5.37
N TYR A 69 4.07 8.83 4.23
CA TYR A 69 4.67 9.38 3.00
C TYR A 69 4.10 10.76 2.64
N LEU A 70 2.80 10.98 2.90
CA LEU A 70 2.04 12.17 2.52
C LEU A 70 1.30 12.74 3.76
N PRO A 71 2.01 13.27 4.76
CA PRO A 71 1.40 13.71 6.01
C PRO A 71 0.33 14.79 5.79
N ASP A 72 0.54 15.68 4.82
CA ASP A 72 -0.39 16.78 4.50
C ASP A 72 -1.68 16.32 3.79
N ARG A 73 -1.82 15.03 3.45
CA ARG A 73 -2.97 14.49 2.71
C ARG A 73 -3.87 13.62 3.56
N ILE A 74 -3.38 13.13 4.71
CA ILE A 74 -4.13 12.23 5.59
C ILE A 74 -4.21 12.87 6.99
N PRO A 75 -5.37 13.37 7.44
CA PRO A 75 -5.50 13.92 8.79
C PRO A 75 -5.63 12.79 9.82
N TYR A 76 -4.58 11.97 10.00
CA TYR A 76 -4.64 10.69 10.73
C TYR A 76 -5.17 10.86 12.17
N ASP A 77 -4.80 11.93 12.85
CA ASP A 77 -5.22 12.17 14.24
C ASP A 77 -6.73 12.35 14.42
N GLN A 78 -7.45 12.68 13.35
CA GLN A 78 -8.90 12.88 13.33
C GLN A 78 -9.66 11.66 12.79
N MET A 79 -8.96 10.53 12.57
CA MET A 79 -9.55 9.31 12.01
C MET A 79 -10.05 8.38 13.10
N SER A 80 -11.07 7.60 12.75
CA SER A 80 -11.76 6.68 13.64
C SER A 80 -11.96 5.33 12.95
N PRO A 81 -11.80 4.19 13.63
CA PRO A 81 -12.07 2.86 13.05
C PRO A 81 -13.54 2.67 12.65
N ASN A 82 -14.44 3.49 13.19
CA ASN A 82 -15.87 3.44 12.86
C ASN A 82 -16.19 4.09 11.49
N ASP A 83 -15.30 4.95 10.98
CA ASP A 83 -15.53 5.74 9.75
C ASP A 83 -14.94 5.07 8.50
N LYS A 84 -15.15 3.76 8.33
CA LYS A 84 -14.47 2.92 7.32
C LYS A 84 -14.49 3.52 5.91
N ARG A 85 -15.67 3.94 5.45
CA ARG A 85 -15.85 4.54 4.12
C ARG A 85 -14.98 5.77 3.93
N ARG A 86 -15.00 6.69 4.90
CA ARG A 86 -14.18 7.91 4.90
C ARG A 86 -12.69 7.57 4.91
N ASN A 87 -12.28 6.59 5.72
CA ASN A 87 -10.88 6.18 5.81
C ASN A 87 -10.36 5.67 4.45
N PHE A 88 -11.09 4.76 3.80
CA PHE A 88 -10.72 4.28 2.47
C PHE A 88 -10.72 5.40 1.43
N SER A 89 -11.74 6.27 1.41
CA SER A 89 -11.80 7.40 0.49
C SER A 89 -10.59 8.34 0.63
N LEU A 90 -10.17 8.66 1.85
CA LEU A 90 -8.99 9.51 2.09
C LEU A 90 -7.70 8.83 1.63
N ALA A 91 -7.52 7.56 1.98
CA ALA A 91 -6.34 6.81 1.57
C ALA A 91 -6.23 6.69 0.05
N PHE A 92 -7.33 6.42 -0.65
CA PHE A 92 -7.35 6.33 -2.10
C PHE A 92 -7.10 7.68 -2.76
N ALA A 93 -7.76 8.74 -2.31
CA ALA A 93 -7.51 10.09 -2.83
C ALA A 93 -6.04 10.50 -2.66
N ALA A 94 -5.42 10.18 -1.52
CA ALA A 94 -4.00 10.42 -1.30
C ALA A 94 -3.11 9.62 -2.26
N ALA A 95 -3.42 8.34 -2.50
CA ALA A 95 -2.67 7.48 -3.42
C ALA A 95 -2.82 7.93 -4.88
N GLU A 96 -4.04 8.24 -5.32
CA GLU A 96 -4.33 8.74 -6.66
C GLU A 96 -3.63 10.09 -6.92
N SER A 97 -3.51 10.95 -5.89
CA SER A 97 -2.82 12.24 -6.00
C SER A 97 -1.34 12.12 -6.37
N VAL A 98 -0.74 10.95 -6.18
CA VAL A 98 0.66 10.64 -6.56
C VAL A 98 0.74 9.62 -7.70
N GLY A 99 -0.38 9.38 -8.40
CA GLY A 99 -0.42 8.51 -9.57
C GLY A 99 -0.46 7.01 -9.28
N ILE A 100 -0.81 6.60 -8.05
CA ILE A 100 -1.01 5.19 -7.72
C ILE A 100 -2.48 4.85 -8.00
N PRO A 101 -2.78 3.95 -8.95
CA PRO A 101 -4.15 3.55 -9.24
C PRO A 101 -4.71 2.72 -8.08
N THR A 102 -5.96 3.00 -7.72
CA THR A 102 -6.63 2.29 -6.63
C THR A 102 -7.69 1.35 -7.17
N SER A 103 -7.64 0.09 -6.73
CA SER A 103 -8.64 -0.92 -7.05
C SER A 103 -9.00 -1.68 -5.78
N LEU A 104 -10.19 -1.44 -5.24
CA LEU A 104 -10.76 -2.22 -4.15
C LEU A 104 -12.20 -2.54 -4.52
N ASN A 105 -12.44 -3.77 -4.99
CA ASN A 105 -13.79 -4.22 -5.35
C ASN A 105 -14.55 -4.56 -4.07
N ASN A 106 -15.25 -3.57 -3.50
CA ASN A 106 -16.43 -3.66 -2.61
C ASN A 106 -16.55 -2.40 -1.72
N MET A 107 -17.11 -1.32 -2.26
CA MET A 107 -17.63 -0.19 -1.47
C MET A 107 -19.15 -0.18 -1.43
#